data_AF-A0A0A3YNU0-F1
#
_entry.id   AF-A0A0A3YNU0-F1
#
_cell.length_a   1.000
_cell.length_b   1.000
_cell.length_c   1.000
_cell.angle_alpha   90.00
_cell.angle_beta   90.00
_cell.angle_gamma   90.00
#
_symmetry.space_group_name_H-M   'P 1'
#
loop_
_entity.id
_entity.type
_entity.pdbx_description
1 polymer ?
#
loop_
_entity_poly.entity_id
_entity_poly.type
_entity_poly.pdbx_seq_one_letter_code
_entity_poly.pdbx_strand_id
1 'polypeptide(L)' 'MKDITTHPQGRHSYTWRFLALNRHDKNARPCRLSVEAPTEREARRILAPHFILSLAARLPAQGVCNA' A
#
# COMPACT_ATOMS: atom_id res chain seq x y z
N MET A 1 -11.78 23.39 16.63
CA MET A 1 -10.87 22.38 16.06
C MET A 1 -11.63 21.07 16.01
N LYS A 2 -12.01 20.63 14.81
CA LYS A 2 -12.86 19.47 14.59
C LYS A 2 -12.13 18.60 13.56
N ASP A 3 -11.20 17.78 14.03
CA ASP A 3 -10.67 16.65 13.26
C ASP A 3 -11.73 15.55 13.24
N ILE A 4 -12.80 15.81 12.47
CA ILE A 4 -13.79 14.82 12.07
C ILE A 4 -13.47 14.43 10.65
N THR A 5 -12.39 13.67 10.51
CA THR A 5 -12.24 12.78 9.36
C THR A 5 -13.10 11.53 9.60
N THR A 6 -14.39 11.75 9.82
CA THR A 6 -15.42 10.71 9.80
C THR A 6 -15.66 10.39 8.33
N HIS A 7 -14.99 9.35 7.82
CA HIS A 7 -15.33 8.83 6.50
C HIS A 7 -16.47 7.79 6.64
N PRO A 8 -17.56 7.95 5.86
CA PRO A 8 -18.74 7.11 5.93
C PRO A 8 -18.48 5.71 5.36
N GLN A 9 -19.34 4.79 5.78
CA GLN A 9 -19.32 3.32 5.66
C GLN A 9 -19.36 2.77 4.21
N GLY A 10 -18.38 3.12 3.38
CA GLY A 10 -18.06 2.44 2.13
C GLY A 10 -16.66 1.85 2.23
N ARG A 11 -16.41 0.67 1.66
CA ARG A 11 -15.10 0.01 1.66
C ARG A 11 -14.07 0.86 0.91
N HIS A 12 -13.46 1.84 1.59
CA HIS A 12 -12.45 2.73 0.99
C HIS A 12 -11.20 1.89 0.64
N SER A 13 -10.95 1.73 -0.65
CA SER A 13 -9.69 1.18 -1.14
C SER A 13 -8.59 2.22 -0.95
N TYR A 14 -7.45 1.78 -0.43
CA TYR A 14 -6.24 2.58 -0.32
C TYR A 14 -5.19 1.98 -1.23
N THR A 15 -4.35 2.82 -1.82
CA THR A 15 -3.15 2.36 -2.52
C THR A 15 -2.03 2.21 -1.48
N TRP A 16 -1.67 0.97 -1.21
CA TRP A 16 -0.58 0.61 -0.32
C TRP A 16 0.71 0.48 -1.12
N ARG A 17 1.73 1.24 -0.72
CA ARG A 17 3.04 1.24 -1.37
C ARG A 17 4.05 0.52 -0.49
N PHE A 18 4.76 -0.44 -1.06
CA PHE A 18 5.81 -1.20 -0.41
C PHE A 18 7.13 -1.04 -1.15
N LEU A 19 8.20 -1.02 -0.38
CA LEU A 19 9.52 -1.40 -0.87
C LEU A 19 9.59 -2.93 -0.81
N ALA A 20 9.77 -3.55 -1.96
CA ALA A 20 9.76 -4.99 -2.14
C ALA A 20 11.16 -5.47 -2.56
N LEU A 21 11.57 -6.59 -1.98
CA LEU A 21 12.78 -7.32 -2.36
C LEU A 21 12.37 -8.73 -2.78
N ASN A 22 12.80 -9.17 -3.96
CA ASN A 22 12.50 -10.51 -4.44
C ASN A 22 13.26 -11.54 -3.59
N ARG A 23 12.53 -12.49 -3.00
CA ARG A 23 13.12 -13.52 -2.12
C ARG A 23 13.96 -14.54 -2.86
N HIS A 24 13.68 -14.74 -4.14
CA HIS A 24 14.28 -15.81 -4.93
C HIS A 24 15.58 -15.36 -5.61
N ASP A 25 15.77 -14.06 -5.75
CA ASP A 25 16.94 -13.48 -6.39
C ASP A 25 17.87 -12.85 -5.33
N LYS A 26 19.07 -13.43 -5.19
CA LYS A 26 20.09 -12.97 -4.24
C LYS A 26 20.70 -11.61 -4.61
N ASN A 27 20.55 -11.19 -5.86
CA ASN A 27 21.00 -9.88 -6.36
C ASN A 27 19.81 -8.93 -6.59
N ALA A 28 18.63 -9.26 -6.02
CA ALA A 28 17.43 -8.48 -6.20
C ALA A 28 17.62 -7.04 -5.73
N ARG A 29 17.38 -6.10 -6.63
CA ARG A 29 17.33 -4.68 -6.29
C ARG A 29 16.00 -4.36 -5.62
N PRO A 30 15.99 -3.50 -4.58
CA PRO A 30 14.74 -3.00 -4.02
C PRO A 30 13.88 -2.38 -5.12
N CYS A 31 12.65 -2.86 -5.26
CA CYS A 31 11.67 -2.31 -6.19
C CYS A 31 10.47 -1.75 -5.43
N ARG A 32 9.74 -0.83 -6.05
CA ARG A 32 8.59 -0.19 -5.43
C ARG A 32 7.31 -0.77 -6.01
N LEU A 33 6.51 -1.41 -5.17
CA LEU A 33 5.23 -2.01 -5.58
C LEU A 33 4.08 -1.23 -4.94
N SER A 34 3.00 -1.09 -5.69
CA SER A 34 1.76 -0.48 -5.21
C SER A 34 0.62 -1.47 -5.42
N VAL A 35 -0.28 -1.59 -4.44
CA VAL A 35 -1.47 -2.43 -4.55
C VAL A 35 -2.65 -1.75 -3.89
N GLU A 36 -3.82 -1.86 -4.50
CA GLU A 36 -5.05 -1.36 -3.90
C GLU A 36 -5.65 -2.41 -2.98
N ALA A 37 -5.88 -2.04 -1.73
CA ALA A 37 -6.56 -2.89 -0.76
C ALA A 37 -7.26 -2.04 0.30
N PRO A 38 -8.33 -2.55 0.91
CA PRO A 38 -9.00 -1.86 2.01
C PRO A 38 -8.12 -1.82 3.27
N THR A 39 -7.18 -2.76 3.44
CA THR A 39 -6.28 -2.84 4.61
C THR A 39 -4.84 -3.17 4.21
N GLU A 40 -3.88 -2.76 5.05
CA GLU A 40 -2.45 -3.11 4.85
C GLU A 40 -2.26 -4.62 4.82
N ARG A 41 -3.00 -5.34 5.67
CA ARG A 41 -2.87 -6.78 5.81
C ARG A 41 -3.29 -7.50 4.54
N GLU A 42 -4.37 -7.06 3.90
CA GLU A 42 -4.79 -7.60 2.60
C GLU A 42 -3.76 -7.27 1.51
N ALA A 43 -3.31 -6.02 1.44
CA ALA A 43 -2.25 -5.60 0.52
C ALA A 43 -0.97 -6.44 0.68
N ARG A 44 -0.53 -6.66 1.92
CA ARG A 44 0.64 -7.46 2.24
C ARG A 44 0.44 -8.92 1.86
N ARG A 45 -0.74 -9.52 2.09
CA ARG A 45 -1.03 -10.92 1.71
C ARG A 45 -0.90 -11.17 0.21
N ILE A 46 -1.19 -10.18 -0.63
CA ILE A 46 -1.04 -10.30 -2.09
C ILE A 46 0.43 -10.43 -2.49
N LEU A 47 1.33 -9.67 -1.85
CA LEU A 47 2.74 -9.55 -2.26
C LEU A 47 3.70 -10.43 -1.43
N ALA A 48 3.33 -10.77 -0.20
CA ALA A 48 4.15 -11.55 0.74
C ALA A 48 4.46 -13.01 0.31
N PRO A 49 3.81 -13.63 -0.68
CA PRO A 49 4.27 -14.92 -1.21
C PRO A 49 5.56 -14.82 -2.03
N HIS A 50 5.85 -13.66 -2.60
CA HIS A 50 6.94 -13.49 -3.58
C HIS A 50 8.03 -12.53 -3.11
N PHE A 51 7.68 -11.57 -2.25
CA PHE A 51 8.59 -10.49 -1.86
C PHE A 51 8.77 -10.41 -0.34
N ILE A 52 9.91 -9.88 0.09
CA ILE A 52 10.09 -9.32 1.43
C ILE A 52 9.63 -7.86 1.35
N LEU A 53 8.77 -7.43 2.27
CA LEU A 53 8.04 -6.17 2.15
C LEU A 53 8.30 -5.25 3.34
N SER A 54 8.78 -4.04 3.05
CA SER A 54 8.78 -2.91 3.98
C SER A 54 7.70 -1.91 3.57
N LEU A 55 6.81 -1.54 4.49
CA LEU A 55 5.75 -0.58 4.21
C LEU A 55 6.36 0.80 3.97
N ALA A 56 6.02 1.41 2.83
CA ALA A 56 6.54 2.72 2.45
C ALA A 56 5.49 3.82 2.60
N ALA A 57 4.23 3.59 2.20
CA ALA A 57 3.16 4.57 2.32
C ALA A 57 1.75 3.96 2.22
N ARG A 58 0.76 4.68 2.77
CA ARG A 58 -0.67 4.51 2.46
C ARG A 58 -1.16 5.76 1.75
N LEU A 59 -1.65 5.62 0.53
CA LEU A 59 -2.19 6.71 -0.27
C LEU A 59 -3.71 6.53 -0.46
N PRO A 60 -4.51 7.61 -0.49
CA PRO A 60 -5.91 7.51 -0.89
C PRO A 60 -5.99 7.06 -2.36
N ALA A 61 -6.91 6.15 -2.69
CA ALA A 61 -7.05 5.65 -4.08
C ALA A 61 -7.50 6.74 -5.06
N GLN A 62 -8.18 7.79 -4.58
CA GLN A 62 -8.36 9.02 -5.34
C GLN A 62 -7.22 9.98 -5.02
N GLY A 63 -6.31 10.17 -5.98
CA GLY A 63 -5.31 11.22 -5.90
C GLY A 63 -6.01 12.56 -5.77
N VAL A 64 -5.77 13.26 -4.66
CA VAL A 64 -6.14 14.67 -4.59
C VAL A 64 -5.16 15.39 -5.52
N CYS A 65 -5.62 15.71 -6.72
CA CYS A 65 -4.93 16.64 -7.59
C CYS A 65 -4.98 18.00 -6.87
N ASN A 66 -3.95 18.34 -6.11
CA ASN A 66 -3.76 19.73 -5.72
C ASN A 66 -3.17 20.43 -6.96
N ALA A 67 -3.99 21.27 -7.58
CA ALA A 67 -3.63 22.16 -8.69
C ALA A 67 -2.61 23.22 -8.24
#